data_AF-A0A1M5AX80-F1
#
_entry.id   AF-A0A1M5AX80-F1
#
_cell.length_a   1.000
_cell.length_b   1.000
_cell.length_c   1.000
_cell.angle_alpha   90.00
_cell.angle_beta   90.00
_cell.angle_gamma   90.00
#
_symmetry.space_group_name_H-M   'P 1'
#
loop_
_entity.id
_entity.type
_entity.pdbx_description
1 polymer ?
#
loop_
_entity_poly.entity_id
_entity_poly.type
_entity_poly.pdbx_seq_one_letter_code
_entity_poly.pdbx_strand_id
1 'polypeptide(L)'
;MEMKISGFKPAGEVLKAYNQHKADQSKLNRADRPAGDSVQLSDEARFKKEIETALKNLPEMREDLVNRIKRDIQAGAYKPDADKIADGILKERLLDKMI
;
A
#
# COMPACT_ATOMS: atom_id res chain seq x y z
N MET A 1 58.41 -4.36 -26.34
CA MET A 1 58.17 -4.44 -27.79
C MET A 1 56.73 -3.99 -28.03
N GLU A 2 56.57 -3.05 -28.95
CA GLU A 2 55.39 -2.21 -29.19
C GLU A 2 54.13 -2.99 -29.59
N MET A 3 52.94 -2.54 -29.17
CA MET A 3 51.68 -2.87 -29.84
C MET A 3 51.23 -1.69 -30.69
N LYS A 4 51.29 -1.86 -32.02
CA LYS A 4 50.64 -0.99 -33.00
C LYS A 4 49.17 -1.39 -33.12
N ILE A 5 48.24 -0.47 -32.87
CA ILE A 5 46.84 -0.63 -33.25
C ILE A 5 46.62 0.21 -34.52
N SER A 6 46.70 -0.44 -35.67
CA SER A 6 46.15 0.08 -36.92
C SER A 6 44.68 -0.32 -37.03
N GLY A 7 43.92 0.46 -37.78
CA GLY A 7 42.70 -0.04 -38.42
C GLY A 7 41.44 0.74 -38.07
N PHE A 8 41.32 1.94 -38.65
CA PHE A 8 40.04 2.53 -38.99
C PHE A 8 39.14 1.48 -39.67
N LYS A 9 38.00 1.15 -39.07
CA LYS A 9 37.03 0.21 -39.64
C LYS A 9 35.98 0.97 -40.46
N PRO A 10 35.71 0.59 -41.72
CA PRO A 10 34.77 1.29 -42.57
C PRO A 10 33.34 1.20 -42.01
N ALA A 11 32.57 2.27 -42.18
CA ALA A 11 31.24 2.49 -41.59
C ALA A 11 30.22 1.34 -41.77
N GLY A 12 30.42 0.46 -42.76
CA GLY A 12 29.58 -0.72 -43.00
C GLY A 12 29.65 -1.80 -41.92
N GLU A 13 30.81 -2.02 -41.28
CA GLU A 13 30.93 -2.99 -40.18
C GLU A 13 30.20 -2.51 -38.91
N VAL A 14 30.20 -1.19 -38.68
CA VAL A 14 29.53 -0.56 -37.54
C VAL A 14 28.01 -0.71 -37.63
N LEU A 15 27.46 -0.56 -38.84
CA LEU A 15 26.02 -0.78 -39.08
C LEU A 15 25.60 -2.24 -38.88
N LYS A 16 26.47 -3.20 -39.23
CA LYS A 16 26.19 -4.63 -39.06
C LYS A 16 26.19 -5.03 -37.58
N ALA A 17 27.13 -4.51 -36.79
CA ALA A 17 27.14 -4.67 -35.34
C ALA A 17 25.88 -4.03 -34.69
N TYR A 18 25.49 -2.83 -35.11
CA TYR A 18 24.29 -2.16 -34.59
C TYR A 18 23.01 -2.98 -34.84
N ASN A 19 22.86 -3.55 -36.04
CA ASN A 19 21.70 -4.37 -36.39
C ASN A 19 21.72 -5.75 -35.70
N GLN A 20 22.90 -6.35 -35.45
CA GLN A 20 23.02 -7.57 -34.64
C GLN A 20 22.65 -7.33 -33.18
N HIS A 21 23.06 -6.20 -32.59
CA HIS A 21 22.66 -5.83 -31.23
C HIS A 21 21.14 -5.60 -31.10
N LYS A 22 20.47 -5.07 -32.13
CA LYS A 22 19.00 -4.94 -32.14
C LYS A 22 18.26 -6.29 -32.21
N ALA A 23 18.82 -7.26 -32.92
CA ALA A 23 18.25 -8.60 -33.03
C ALA A 23 18.44 -9.42 -31.74
N ASP A 24 19.59 -9.29 -31.07
CA ASP A 24 19.85 -9.95 -29.77
C ASP A 24 19.08 -9.30 -28.61
N GLN A 25 18.82 -7.99 -28.64
CA GLN A 25 17.95 -7.35 -27.64
C GLN A 25 16.50 -7.85 -27.67
N SER A 26 16.01 -8.37 -28.81
CA SER A 26 14.68 -8.98 -28.88
C SER A 26 14.61 -10.39 -28.28
N LYS A 27 15.77 -11.07 -28.13
CA LYS A 27 15.89 -12.41 -27.51
C LYS A 27 16.33 -12.37 -26.04
N LEU A 28 16.82 -11.23 -25.56
CA LEU A 28 17.24 -11.02 -24.16
C LEU A 28 16.10 -10.66 -23.20
N ASN A 29 14.87 -10.41 -23.69
CA ASN A 29 13.71 -10.10 -22.82
C ASN A 29 13.09 -11.30 -22.08
N ARG A 30 13.82 -12.43 -21.95
CA ARG A 30 13.35 -13.59 -21.16
C ARG A 30 14.30 -14.09 -20.08
N ALA A 31 15.44 -13.42 -19.84
CA ALA A 31 16.36 -13.88 -18.81
C ALA A 31 17.15 -12.72 -18.23
N ASP A 32 16.48 -11.82 -17.51
CA ASP A 32 17.12 -11.12 -16.39
C ASP A 32 16.05 -10.56 -15.46
N ARG A 33 15.45 -11.46 -14.67
CA ARG A 33 15.00 -11.03 -13.34
C ARG A 33 16.27 -11.08 -12.49
N PRO A 34 16.74 -9.98 -11.89
CA PRO A 34 17.76 -10.11 -10.87
C PRO A 34 17.23 -11.13 -9.86
N ALA A 35 18.02 -12.17 -9.60
CA ALA A 35 17.79 -13.05 -8.45
C ALA A 35 18.08 -12.21 -7.20
N GLY A 36 17.18 -11.26 -6.93
CA GLY A 36 17.18 -10.45 -5.73
C GLY A 36 16.64 -11.29 -4.59
N ASP A 37 17.14 -11.02 -3.38
CA ASP A 37 16.61 -11.62 -2.16
C ASP A 37 15.10 -11.45 -2.10
N SER A 38 14.37 -12.57 -2.03
CA SER A 38 12.92 -12.57 -1.88
C SER A 38 12.56 -12.61 -0.39
N VAL A 39 11.87 -11.58 0.09
CA VAL A 39 11.30 -11.59 1.44
C VAL A 39 9.95 -12.31 1.40
N GLN A 40 9.87 -13.48 2.01
CA GLN A 40 8.60 -14.18 2.24
C GLN A 40 8.10 -13.84 3.65
N LEU A 41 6.98 -13.12 3.74
CA LEU A 41 6.32 -12.83 5.02
C LEU A 41 5.60 -14.09 5.53
N SER A 42 5.74 -14.35 6.83
CA SER A 42 4.93 -15.38 7.52
C SER A 42 3.44 -15.07 7.37
N ASP A 43 2.61 -16.07 7.56
CA ASP A 43 1.15 -15.90 7.48
C ASP A 43 0.64 -14.88 8.51
N GLU A 44 1.21 -14.88 9.71
CA GLU A 44 0.87 -13.92 10.78
C GLU A 44 1.28 -12.49 10.41
N ALA A 45 2.44 -12.31 9.79
CA ALA A 45 2.91 -11.00 9.37
C ALA A 45 2.03 -10.42 8.24
N ARG A 46 1.56 -11.27 7.33
CA ARG A 46 0.59 -10.89 6.30
C ARG A 46 -0.75 -10.50 6.91
N PHE A 47 -1.26 -11.29 7.85
CA PHE A 47 -2.51 -11.00 8.55
C PHE A 47 -2.46 -9.68 9.33
N LYS A 48 -1.36 -9.42 10.05
CA LYS A 48 -1.17 -8.14 10.75
C LYS A 48 -1.16 -6.95 9.80
N LYS A 49 -0.50 -7.07 8.64
CA LYS A 49 -0.47 -6.01 7.63
C LYS A 49 -1.84 -5.74 7.02
N GLU A 50 -2.66 -6.78 6.85
CA GLU A 50 -4.05 -6.65 6.40
C GLU A 50 -4.88 -5.86 7.42
N ILE A 51 -4.79 -6.21 8.70
CA ILE A 51 -5.46 -5.47 9.78
C ILE A 51 -5.01 -4.00 9.81
N GLU A 52 -3.70 -3.73 9.75
CA GLU A 52 -3.18 -2.36 9.74
C GLU A 52 -3.71 -1.55 8.55
N THR A 53 -3.82 -2.20 7.38
CA THR A 53 -4.36 -1.57 6.18
C THR A 53 -5.85 -1.29 6.33
N ALA A 54 -6.61 -2.24 6.88
CA ALA A 54 -8.03 -2.06 7.18
C ALA A 54 -8.26 -0.90 8.17
N LEU A 55 -7.45 -0.82 9.24
CA LEU A 55 -7.52 0.25 10.23
C LEU A 55 -7.22 1.62 9.62
N LYS A 56 -6.23 1.72 8.71
CA LYS A 56 -5.91 2.97 7.99
C LYS A 56 -7.02 3.44 7.06
N ASN A 57 -7.77 2.49 6.51
CA ASN A 57 -8.86 2.79 5.58
C ASN A 57 -10.20 3.02 6.28
N LEU A 58 -10.26 2.87 7.62
CA LEU A 58 -11.48 3.21 8.36
C LEU A 58 -11.74 4.71 8.25
N PRO A 59 -13.00 5.11 8.02
CA PRO A 59 -13.35 6.52 8.00
C PRO A 59 -13.17 7.10 9.40
N GLU A 60 -12.74 8.36 9.47
CA GLU A 60 -12.63 9.11 10.73
C GLU A 60 -13.98 9.15 11.48
N MET A 61 -15.07 9.26 10.72
CA MET A 61 -16.42 9.27 11.27
C MET A 61 -17.31 8.23 10.58
N ARG A 62 -18.13 7.53 11.38
CA ARG A 62 -19.18 6.63 10.86
C ARG A 62 -20.38 7.45 10.41
N GLU A 63 -20.26 8.09 9.24
CA GLU A 63 -21.27 8.97 8.66
C GLU A 63 -22.68 8.36 8.62
N ASP A 64 -22.79 7.09 8.26
CA ASP A 64 -24.08 6.40 8.19
C ASP A 64 -24.80 6.36 9.55
N LEU A 65 -24.05 6.12 10.63
CA LEU A 65 -24.59 6.11 11.99
C LEU A 65 -25.05 7.51 12.40
N VAL A 66 -24.24 8.52 12.12
CA VAL A 66 -24.55 9.92 12.44
C VAL A 66 -25.81 10.36 11.69
N ASN A 67 -25.86 10.10 10.39
CA ASN A 67 -27.00 10.47 9.55
C ASN A 67 -28.27 9.73 9.95
N ARG A 68 -28.18 8.46 10.34
CA ARG A 68 -29.32 7.72 10.90
C ARG A 68 -29.85 8.37 12.17
N ILE A 69 -28.98 8.62 13.15
CA ILE A 69 -29.39 9.23 14.43
C ILE A 69 -30.00 10.63 14.20
N LYS A 70 -29.39 11.45 13.33
CA LYS A 70 -29.94 12.77 12.97
C LYS A 70 -31.37 12.67 12.42
N ARG A 71 -31.61 11.74 11.50
CA ARG A 71 -32.96 11.49 10.95
C ARG A 71 -33.94 11.03 12.03
N ASP A 72 -33.53 10.10 12.89
CA ASP A 72 -34.38 9.59 13.97
C ASP A 72 -34.77 10.70 14.96
N ILE A 73 -33.85 11.61 15.26
CA ILE A 73 -34.12 12.78 16.10
C ILE A 73 -35.10 13.73 15.41
N GLN A 74 -34.87 14.06 14.13
CA GLN A 74 -35.76 14.95 13.37
C GLN A 74 -37.18 14.38 13.22
N ALA A 75 -37.29 13.07 13.07
CA ALA A 75 -38.57 12.37 12.99
C ALA A 75 -39.24 12.15 14.36
N GLY A 76 -38.60 12.51 15.47
CA GLY A 76 -39.08 12.24 16.83
C GLY A 76 -39.11 10.74 17.19
N ALA A 77 -38.45 9.89 16.40
CA ALA A 77 -38.38 8.44 16.59
C ALA A 77 -37.20 8.03 17.50
N TYR A 78 -36.26 8.93 17.75
CA TYR A 78 -35.14 8.67 18.65
C TYR A 78 -35.62 8.52 20.10
N LYS A 79 -35.33 7.36 20.70
CA LYS A 79 -35.65 7.06 22.10
C LYS A 79 -34.34 6.90 22.88
N PRO A 80 -33.96 7.91 23.69
CA PRO A 80 -32.81 7.80 24.57
C PRO A 80 -33.00 6.65 25.56
N ASP A 81 -31.92 5.92 25.81
CA ASP A 81 -31.88 4.81 26.76
C ASP A 81 -31.39 5.34 28.11
N ALA A 82 -32.23 5.23 29.15
CA ALA A 82 -31.96 5.78 30.47
C ALA A 82 -30.75 5.11 31.15
N ASP A 83 -30.59 3.81 30.96
CA ASP A 83 -29.48 3.05 31.55
C ASP A 83 -28.16 3.50 30.93
N LYS A 84 -28.14 3.70 29.60
CA LYS A 84 -26.95 4.22 28.90
C LYS A 84 -26.59 5.64 29.32
N ILE A 85 -27.58 6.48 29.63
CA ILE A 85 -27.35 7.83 30.13
C ILE A 85 -26.70 7.77 31.52
N ALA A 86 -27.26 6.96 32.43
CA ALA A 86 -26.72 6.78 33.78
C ALA A 86 -25.28 6.22 33.74
N ASP A 87 -25.04 5.20 32.91
CA ASP A 87 -23.70 4.65 32.69
C ASP A 87 -22.71 5.70 32.20
N GLY A 88 -23.11 6.57 31.27
CA GLY A 88 -22.28 7.66 30.77
C GLY A 88 -21.89 8.64 31.87
N ILE A 89 -22.86 9.07 32.69
CA ILE A 89 -22.63 9.99 33.82
C ILE A 89 -21.65 9.37 34.83
N LEU A 90 -21.83 8.09 35.17
CA LEU A 90 -20.97 7.39 36.12
C LEU A 90 -19.54 7.21 35.58
N LYS A 91 -19.40 6.83 34.32
CA LYS A 91 -18.08 6.67 33.67
C LYS A 91 -17.30 7.97 33.68
N GLU A 92 -17.92 9.08 33.30
CA GLU A 92 -17.26 10.39 33.28
C GLU A 92 -16.74 10.78 34.67
N ARG A 93 -17.60 10.65 35.69
CA ARG A 93 -17.22 10.94 37.08
C ARG A 93 -16.06 10.08 37.57
N LEU A 94 -15.97 8.83 37.13
CA LEU A 94 -14.89 7.92 37.52
C LEU A 94 -13.59 8.26 36.81
N LEU A 95 -13.63 8.64 35.53
CA LEU A 95 -12.46 9.07 34.77
C LEU A 95 -11.82 10.31 35.39
N ASP A 96 -12.62 11.31 35.78
CA ASP A 96 -12.15 12.53 36.46
C ASP A 96 -11.40 12.26 37.77
N LYS A 97 -11.66 11.14 38.44
CA LYS A 97 -10.99 10.76 39.70
C LYS A 97 -9.69 9.98 39.51
N MET A 98 -9.45 9.47 38.30
CA MET A 98 -8.27 8.64 37.99
C MET A 98 -7.09 9.46 37.46
N ILE A 99 -7.27 10.78 37.32
CA ILE A 99 -6.26 11.77 36.93
C ILE A 99 -5.89 12.60 38.16
#